data_AF-A0A924BZS5-F1
#
_entry.id   AF-A0A924BZS5-F1
#
_cell.length_a   1.000
_cell.length_b   1.000
_cell.length_c   1.000
_cell.angle_alpha   90.00
_cell.angle_beta   90.00
_cell.angle_gamma   90.00
#
_symmetry.space_group_name_H-M   'P 1'
#
loop_
_entity.id
_entity.type
_entity.pdbx_description
1 polymer ?
#
loop_
_entity_poly.entity_id
_entity_poly.type
_entity_poly.pdbx_seq_one_letter_code
_entity_poly.pdbx_strand_id
1 'polypeptide(L)'
;MLNRTLVVVALATLAATAPALAPAPARAAGARNTPPARTEIHLAVFGNDPCPTGVGDEIVVCARLPEAERYRIPKRLRDEKKRARPDQSWVARARDIDTAG
;
A
#
# COMPACT_ATOMS: atom_id res chain seq x y z
N MET A 1 -1.25 51.75 -27.77
CA MET A 1 0.05 51.35 -28.38
C MET A 1 1.09 52.39 -27.97
N LEU A 2 2.34 51.97 -27.73
CA LEU A 2 3.45 52.61 -26.99
C LEU A 2 3.45 52.30 -25.47
N ASN A 3 4.53 51.84 -24.84
CA ASN A 3 5.84 51.46 -25.36
C ASN A 3 6.52 50.47 -24.40
N ARG A 4 7.28 49.56 -25.01
CA ARG A 4 8.13 48.54 -24.40
C ARG A 4 9.30 49.16 -23.62
N THR A 5 9.83 48.32 -22.71
CA THR A 5 11.23 48.24 -22.27
C THR A 5 11.83 49.40 -21.48
N LEU A 6 12.13 49.12 -20.21
CA LEU A 6 13.36 49.49 -19.49
C LEU A 6 13.31 48.65 -18.18
N VAL A 7 13.87 47.45 -18.15
CA VAL A 7 15.30 47.18 -17.88
C VAL A 7 15.75 47.85 -16.58
N VAL A 8 15.81 47.02 -15.54
CA VAL A 8 16.90 46.93 -14.55
C VAL A 8 17.23 48.19 -13.74
N VAL A 9 16.76 48.23 -12.50
CA VAL A 9 17.45 48.80 -11.33
C VAL A 9 17.04 47.90 -10.15
N ALA A 10 17.75 46.81 -9.82
CA ALA A 10 19.04 46.74 -9.13
C ALA A 10 19.10 47.59 -7.84
N LEU A 11 19.11 46.87 -6.70
CA LEU A 11 19.58 47.26 -5.36
C LEU A 11 18.73 48.21 -4.51
N ALA A 12 18.18 47.66 -3.42
CA ALA A 12 18.40 48.10 -2.03
C ALA A 12 17.44 47.32 -1.10
N THR A 13 17.87 46.21 -0.50
CA THR A 13 18.20 46.13 0.95
C THR A 13 17.17 46.80 1.87
N LEU A 14 16.38 46.00 2.60
CA LEU A 14 16.22 46.03 4.06
C LEU A 14 14.99 45.19 4.47
N ALA A 15 15.22 44.12 5.21
CA ALA A 15 14.47 43.71 6.41
C ALA A 15 14.75 42.24 6.67
N ALA A 16 15.69 41.99 7.59
CA ALA A 16 15.86 40.70 8.22
C ALA A 16 14.58 40.38 9.02
N THR A 17 13.67 39.59 8.45
CA THR A 17 12.63 38.90 9.20
C THR A 17 13.21 37.58 9.68
N ALA A 18 13.78 37.57 10.88
CA ALA A 18 14.11 36.34 11.58
C ALA A 18 12.79 35.62 11.93
N PRO A 19 12.52 34.41 11.43
CA PRO A 19 11.42 33.62 11.95
C PRO A 19 11.82 33.16 13.36
N ALA A 20 11.07 33.60 14.37
CA ALA A 20 11.17 33.06 15.71
C ALA A 20 10.86 31.55 15.63
N LEU A 21 11.90 30.72 15.78
CA LEU A 21 11.76 29.28 15.97
C LEU A 21 11.10 29.06 17.35
N ALA A 22 9.78 28.90 17.36
CA ALA A 22 9.11 28.32 18.52
C ALA A 22 9.54 26.86 18.65
N PRO A 23 9.95 26.37 19.84
CA PRO A 23 10.18 24.95 20.05
C PRO A 23 8.84 24.23 19.90
N ALA A 24 8.69 23.46 18.82
CA ALA A 24 7.57 22.55 18.66
C ALA A 24 7.60 21.53 19.81
N PRO A 25 6.45 21.17 20.41
CA PRO A 25 6.43 20.11 21.42
C PRO A 25 6.94 18.83 20.76
N ALA A 26 8.03 18.29 21.29
CA ALA A 26 8.50 16.96 20.96
C ALA A 26 7.36 15.99 21.27
N ARG A 27 6.66 15.52 20.23
CA ARG A 27 5.82 14.33 20.33
C ARG A 27 6.75 13.22 20.81
N ALA A 28 6.61 12.83 22.07
CA ALA A 28 7.17 11.58 22.54
C ALA A 28 6.66 10.51 21.56
N ALA A 29 7.57 10.01 20.71
CA ALA A 29 7.32 8.80 19.97
C ALA A 29 7.20 7.73 21.05
N GLY A 30 5.97 7.48 21.49
CA GLY A 30 5.66 6.35 22.34
C GLY A 30 6.38 5.16 21.72
N ALA A 31 7.21 4.50 22.52
CA ALA A 31 7.97 3.35 22.10
C ALA A 31 7.02 2.43 21.34
N ARG A 32 7.16 2.41 20.00
CA ARG A 32 6.63 1.30 19.23
C ARG A 32 7.33 0.12 19.88
N ASN A 33 6.55 -0.75 20.53
CA ASN A 33 7.00 -2.08 20.87
C ASN A 33 7.39 -2.72 19.53
N THR A 34 8.58 -2.41 19.04
CA THR A 34 9.22 -3.12 17.96
C THR A 34 9.60 -4.42 18.62
N PRO A 35 8.91 -5.53 18.33
CA PRO A 35 9.33 -6.82 18.85
C PRO A 35 10.79 -7.04 18.45
N PRO A 36 11.58 -7.84 19.20
CA PRO A 36 12.91 -8.22 18.74
C PRO A 36 12.81 -8.66 17.28
N ALA A 37 13.79 -8.33 16.44
CA ALA A 37 13.83 -8.65 15.01
C ALA A 37 13.82 -10.18 14.81
N ARG A 38 12.65 -10.76 14.97
CA ARG A 38 12.37 -12.18 15.02
C ARG A 38 11.52 -12.47 13.79
N THR A 39 11.82 -13.54 13.08
CA THR A 39 11.14 -13.85 11.83
C THR A 39 9.72 -14.31 12.16
N GLU A 40 8.73 -13.45 11.87
CA GLU A 40 7.31 -13.76 12.06
C GLU A 40 6.77 -14.41 10.77
N ILE A 41 6.22 -15.62 10.90
CA ILE A 41 5.63 -16.37 9.79
C ILE A 41 4.12 -16.48 10.04
N HIS A 42 3.34 -15.84 9.17
CA HIS A 42 1.87 -15.92 9.21
C HIS A 42 1.36 -16.94 8.20
N LEU A 43 0.65 -17.95 8.68
CA LEU A 43 0.14 -19.05 7.86
C LEU A 43 -1.37 -19.18 8.00
N ALA A 44 -2.02 -19.69 6.96
CA ALA A 44 -3.42 -20.09 6.98
C ALA A 44 -3.49 -21.62 7.03
N VAL A 45 -4.07 -22.19 8.09
CA VAL A 45 -4.34 -23.62 8.21
C VAL A 45 -5.82 -23.90 8.01
N PHE A 46 -6.17 -25.02 7.40
CA PHE A 46 -7.55 -25.35 7.08
C PHE A 46 -8.06 -26.47 7.99
N GLY A 47 -9.33 -26.37 8.42
CA GLY A 47 -10.02 -27.35 9.26
C GLY A 47 -9.22 -27.78 10.47
N ASN A 48 -8.75 -29.03 10.45
CA ASN A 48 -8.00 -29.66 11.53
C ASN A 48 -6.52 -29.84 11.19
N ASP A 49 -6.02 -29.23 10.11
CA ASP A 49 -4.61 -29.27 9.76
C ASP A 49 -3.76 -28.73 10.93
N PRO A 50 -2.62 -29.37 11.21
CA PRO A 50 -1.71 -28.92 12.24
C PRO A 50 -1.05 -27.60 11.84
N CYS A 51 -0.90 -26.68 12.80
CA CYS A 51 -0.06 -25.51 12.63
C CYS A 51 1.41 -25.94 12.79
N PRO A 52 2.29 -25.68 11.81
CA PRO A 52 3.69 -26.08 11.92
C PRO A 52 4.39 -25.28 13.03
N THR A 53 5.38 -25.91 13.65
CA THR A 53 6.24 -25.27 14.66
C THR A 53 7.37 -24.51 13.96
N GLY A 54 7.66 -23.29 14.40
CA GLY A 54 8.80 -22.51 13.90
C GLY A 54 10.14 -23.13 14.28
N VAL A 55 11.19 -22.80 13.53
CA VAL A 55 12.56 -23.24 13.83
C VAL A 55 13.41 -22.10 14.40
N GLY A 56 14.22 -22.39 15.41
CA GLY A 56 15.11 -21.40 16.03
C GLY A 56 14.33 -20.21 16.62
N ASP A 57 14.66 -19.02 16.15
CA ASP A 57 14.03 -17.76 16.55
C ASP A 57 12.86 -17.37 15.62
N GLU A 58 12.04 -18.32 15.16
CA GLU A 58 10.84 -18.02 14.38
C GLU A 58 9.58 -18.03 15.26
N ILE A 59 8.70 -17.06 15.04
CA ILE A 59 7.34 -17.10 15.61
C ILE A 59 6.39 -17.47 14.47
N VAL A 60 5.74 -18.62 14.59
CA VAL A 60 4.70 -19.04 13.64
C VAL A 60 3.32 -18.71 14.21
N VAL A 61 2.55 -17.90 13.48
CA VAL A 61 1.18 -17.53 13.83
C VAL A 61 0.23 -18.06 12.75
N CYS A 62 -0.59 -19.06 13.11
CA CYS A 62 -1.57 -19.63 12.20
C CYS A 62 -2.97 -19.04 12.40
N ALA A 63 -3.56 -18.54 11.31
CA ALA A 63 -5.00 -18.31 11.22
C ALA A 63 -5.69 -19.61 10.79
N ARG A 64 -6.69 -20.07 11.55
CA ARG A 64 -7.47 -21.27 11.21
C ARG A 64 -8.70 -20.91 10.39
N LEU A 65 -8.81 -21.47 9.20
CA LEU A 65 -9.97 -21.35 8.31
C LEU A 65 -10.72 -22.69 8.25
N PRO A 66 -12.03 -22.71 7.95
CA PRO A 66 -12.76 -23.96 7.78
C PRO A 66 -12.31 -24.70 6.50
N GLU A 67 -12.43 -26.03 6.49
CA GLU A 67 -12.05 -26.90 5.35
C GLU A 67 -12.64 -26.44 4.01
N ALA A 68 -13.89 -25.99 4.03
CA ALA A 68 -14.61 -25.55 2.84
C ALA A 68 -14.00 -24.33 2.14
N GLU A 69 -13.04 -23.64 2.77
CA GLU A 69 -12.38 -22.47 2.22
C GLU A 69 -11.06 -22.80 1.50
N ARG A 70 -10.54 -24.06 1.58
CA ARG A 70 -9.23 -24.45 1.01
C ARG A 70 -9.10 -24.20 -0.49
N TYR A 71 -10.16 -24.44 -1.26
CA TYR A 71 -10.15 -24.33 -2.73
C TYR A 71 -11.05 -23.20 -3.25
N ARG A 72 -11.58 -22.36 -2.36
CA ARG A 72 -12.55 -21.32 -2.71
C ARG A 72 -11.84 -19.98 -2.84
N ILE A 73 -12.28 -19.15 -3.78
CA ILE A 73 -11.80 -17.76 -3.94
C ILE A 73 -11.81 -17.07 -2.57
N PRO A 74 -10.73 -16.39 -2.12
CA PRO A 74 -10.71 -15.72 -0.83
C PRO A 74 -11.91 -14.79 -0.63
N LYS A 75 -12.53 -14.79 0.56
CA LYS A 75 -13.77 -14.03 0.86
C LYS A 75 -13.76 -12.60 0.33
N ARG A 76 -12.67 -11.87 0.59
CA ARG A 76 -12.47 -10.48 0.14
C ARG A 76 -12.56 -10.33 -1.38
N LEU A 77 -12.09 -11.31 -2.15
CA LEU A 77 -12.13 -11.31 -3.62
C LEU A 77 -13.46 -11.83 -4.18
N ARG A 78 -14.30 -12.50 -3.37
CA ARG A 78 -15.63 -12.96 -3.83
C ARG A 78 -16.55 -11.79 -4.16
N ASP A 79 -16.50 -10.76 -3.32
CA ASP A 79 -17.41 -9.61 -3.39
C ASP A 79 -16.92 -8.54 -4.37
N GLU A 80 -15.64 -8.59 -4.76
CA GLU A 80 -15.07 -7.74 -5.81
C GLU A 80 -15.66 -8.01 -7.21
N LYS A 81 -16.45 -9.08 -7.36
CA LYS A 81 -17.07 -9.55 -8.61
C LYS A 81 -18.10 -8.58 -9.22
N LYS A 82 -18.35 -7.40 -8.63
CA LYS A 82 -19.15 -6.35 -9.29
C LYS A 82 -18.34 -5.28 -10.02
N ARG A 83 -17.00 -5.31 -9.97
CA ARG A 83 -16.16 -4.26 -10.62
C ARG A 83 -15.15 -4.77 -11.64
N ALA A 84 -15.15 -6.06 -11.96
CA ALA A 84 -14.32 -6.59 -13.04
C ALA A 84 -15.08 -6.45 -14.37
N ARG A 85 -14.40 -5.89 -15.37
CA ARG A 85 -14.72 -5.76 -16.81
C ARG A 85 -15.85 -6.68 -17.30
N PRO A 86 -16.79 -6.20 -18.17
CA PRO A 86 -17.91 -6.99 -18.66
C PRO A 86 -17.50 -8.41 -19.09
N ASP A 87 -18.29 -9.38 -18.66
CA ASP A 87 -18.10 -10.81 -18.92
C ASP A 87 -18.22 -11.09 -20.43
N GLN A 88 -17.15 -10.88 -21.18
CA GLN A 88 -17.08 -11.24 -22.60
C GLN A 88 -16.58 -12.68 -22.74
N SER A 89 -17.17 -13.42 -23.68
CA SER A 89 -16.74 -14.77 -24.01
C SER A 89 -15.30 -14.78 -24.56
N TRP A 90 -14.60 -15.90 -24.39
CA TRP A 90 -13.26 -16.08 -24.96
C TRP A 90 -13.25 -15.91 -26.48
N VAL A 91 -14.32 -16.35 -27.17
CA VAL A 91 -14.47 -16.18 -28.61
C VAL A 91 -14.58 -14.70 -28.98
N ALA A 92 -15.39 -13.91 -28.26
CA ALA A 92 -15.49 -12.47 -28.51
C ALA A 92 -14.12 -11.78 -28.35
N ARG A 93 -13.36 -12.13 -27.30
CA ARG A 93 -12.01 -11.61 -27.09
C ARG A 93 -11.03 -11.99 -28.20
N ALA A 94 -11.12 -13.21 -28.73
CA ALA A 94 -10.27 -13.65 -29.84
C ALA A 94 -10.55 -12.83 -31.11
N ARG A 95 -11.83 -12.55 -31.42
CA ARG A 95 -12.22 -11.71 -32.55
C ARG A 95 -11.69 -10.28 -32.45
N ASP A 96 -11.70 -9.72 -31.23
CA ASP A 96 -11.14 -8.38 -31.00
C ASP A 96 -9.64 -8.33 -31.31
N ILE A 97 -8.90 -9.39 -30.98
CA ILE A 97 -7.46 -9.51 -31.30
C ILE A 97 -7.24 -9.67 -32.80
N ASP A 98 -8.02 -10.53 -33.47
CA ASP A 98 -7.91 -10.76 -34.92
C ASP A 98 -8.24 -9.51 -35.75
N THR A 99 -9.13 -8.63 -35.25
CA THR A 99 -9.55 -7.41 -35.95
C THR A 99 -8.56 -6.24 -35.77
N ALA A 100 -7.67 -6.33 -34.78
CA ALA A 100 -6.69 -5.27 -34.47
C ALA A 100 -5.33 -5.46 -35.18
N GLY A 101 -5.15 -6.56 -35.91
CA GLY A 101 -3.98 -6.81 -36.78
C GLY A 101 -4.20 -6.33 -38.20
#